data_AF-A0A8B4S564-F1
#
_entry.id   AF-A0A8B4S564-F1
#
_cell.length_a   1.000
_cell.length_b   1.000
_cell.length_c   1.000
_cell.angle_alpha   90.00
_cell.angle_beta   90.00
_cell.angle_gamma   90.00
#
_symmetry.space_group_name_H-M   'P 1'
#
loop_
_entity.id
_entity.type
_entity.pdbx_description
1 polymer ?
#
loop_
_entity_poly.entity_id
_entity_poly.type
_entity_poly.pdbx_seq_one_letter_code
_entity_poly.pdbx_strand_id
1 'polypeptide(L)'
;MEPLTLAGTLATVVGLLSNFKAERSSASLDAFIEWLRESHHTGLAETIVRNKALSDELAKLLSVNHQDLVSRLNALQDQIASIASSIEGFGGLVDVLDATPKLSRQARSILRQIVESRAQYALEHKLSTGQPPEFLFIGGPASGEIRYDEPQFMNEDLDSLVVAGLLRVELASKGSRKFSATREAAEFVRRIG
;
A
#
# COMPACT_ATOMS: atom_id res chain seq x y z
N MET A 1 15.84 32.42 -6.11
CA MET A 1 14.68 31.67 -5.60
C MET A 1 14.92 30.22 -5.95
N GLU A 2 15.15 29.37 -4.95
CA GLU A 2 15.56 27.98 -5.20
C GLU A 2 14.37 27.06 -5.55
N PRO A 3 14.53 26.14 -6.52
CA PRO A 3 13.53 25.13 -6.88
C PRO A 3 13.13 24.16 -5.76
N LEU A 4 13.82 24.18 -4.61
CA LEU A 4 13.60 23.31 -3.45
C LEU A 4 12.37 23.70 -2.60
N THR A 5 11.70 24.81 -2.90
CA THR A 5 10.68 25.39 -2.01
C THR A 5 9.31 24.71 -2.09
N LEU A 6 8.79 24.41 -3.29
CA LEU A 6 7.45 23.82 -3.40
C LEU A 6 7.41 22.35 -2.96
N ALA A 7 8.35 21.54 -3.43
CA ALA A 7 8.41 20.11 -3.10
C ALA A 7 8.63 19.88 -1.61
N GLY A 8 9.57 20.63 -0.99
CA GLY A 8 9.83 20.53 0.45
C GLY A 8 8.65 20.99 1.30
N THR A 9 8.00 22.11 0.92
CA THR A 9 6.79 22.59 1.62
C THR A 9 5.64 21.60 1.47
N LEU A 10 5.42 21.06 0.27
CA LEU A 10 4.35 20.08 0.04
C LEU A 10 4.60 18.80 0.83
N ALA A 11 5.82 18.24 0.80
CA ALA A 11 6.17 17.04 1.56
C ALA A 11 5.96 17.24 3.07
N THR A 12 6.33 18.42 3.58
CA THR A 12 6.09 18.79 4.99
C THR A 12 4.61 18.81 5.31
N VAL A 13 3.79 19.48 4.49
CA VAL A 13 2.34 19.57 4.70
C VAL A 13 1.70 18.18 4.66
N VAL A 14 2.07 17.34 3.69
CA VAL A 14 1.55 15.97 3.56
C VAL A 14 1.93 15.13 4.78
N GLY A 15 3.19 15.15 5.21
CA GLY A 15 3.64 14.41 6.39
C GLY A 15 2.91 14.85 7.66
N LEU A 16 2.73 16.15 7.87
CA LEU A 16 2.00 16.69 9.02
C LEU A 16 0.51 16.35 8.98
N LEU A 17 -0.10 16.34 7.80
CA LEU A 17 -1.49 15.95 7.63
C LEU A 17 -1.70 14.45 7.92
N SER A 18 -0.76 13.61 7.48
CA SER A 18 -0.74 12.17 7.79
C SER A 18 -0.61 11.94 9.29
N ASN A 19 0.33 12.62 9.96
CA ASN A 19 0.52 12.49 11.41
C ASN A 19 -0.73 12.95 12.19
N PHE A 20 -1.29 14.11 11.84
CA PHE A 20 -2.51 14.61 12.45
C PHE A 20 -3.65 13.60 12.34
N LYS A 21 -3.83 12.97 11.16
CA LYS A 21 -4.88 11.97 10.96
C LYS A 21 -4.60 10.65 11.66
N ALA A 22 -3.34 10.26 11.84
CA ALA A 22 -2.99 9.09 12.64
C ALA A 22 -3.31 9.32 14.14
N GLU A 23 -3.11 10.53 14.65
CA GLU A 23 -3.32 10.87 16.06
C GLU A 23 -4.75 11.27 16.41
N ARG A 24 -5.49 11.86 15.46
CA ARG A 24 -6.81 12.44 15.71
C ARG A 24 -7.83 12.00 14.67
N SER A 25 -9.02 11.63 15.16
CA SER A 25 -10.20 11.38 14.33
C SER A 25 -10.89 12.67 13.85
N SER A 26 -10.46 13.84 14.33
CA SER A 26 -11.06 15.13 13.96
C SER A 26 -10.91 15.44 12.46
N ALA A 27 -11.91 16.11 11.90
CA ALA A 27 -12.00 16.52 10.51
C ALA A 27 -11.99 18.04 10.32
N SER A 28 -11.77 18.82 11.38
CA SER A 28 -11.81 20.29 11.28
C SER A 28 -10.42 20.89 11.03
N LEU A 29 -10.40 21.97 10.24
CA LEU A 29 -9.22 22.79 10.02
C LEU A 29 -8.71 23.42 11.33
N ASP A 30 -9.62 23.87 12.20
CA ASP A 30 -9.24 24.45 13.49
C ASP A 30 -8.49 23.45 14.37
N ALA A 31 -8.95 22.19 14.42
CA ALA A 31 -8.26 21.15 15.17
C ALA A 31 -6.87 20.84 14.60
N PHE A 32 -6.70 20.96 13.28
CA PHE A 32 -5.40 20.80 12.64
C PHE A 32 -4.47 21.98 12.95
N ILE A 33 -4.97 23.21 12.93
CA ILE A 33 -4.19 24.41 13.27
C ILE A 33 -3.74 24.37 14.73
N GLU A 34 -4.61 23.95 15.66
CA GLU A 34 -4.23 23.78 17.06
C GLU A 34 -3.19 22.67 17.23
N TRP A 35 -3.38 21.53 16.57
CA TRP A 35 -2.41 20.44 16.60
C TRP A 35 -1.04 20.90 16.06
N LEU A 36 -0.99 21.68 14.98
CA LEU A 36 0.27 22.24 14.47
C LEU A 36 0.97 23.12 15.52
N ARG A 37 0.23 23.89 16.31
CA ARG A 37 0.82 24.72 17.38
C ARG A 37 1.37 23.85 18.52
N GLU A 38 0.63 22.83 18.92
CA GLU A 38 1.03 21.87 19.95
C GLU A 38 2.29 21.08 19.52
N SER A 39 2.38 20.70 18.25
CA SER A 39 3.53 20.00 17.66
C SER A 39 4.68 20.94 17.25
N HIS A 40 4.71 22.19 17.75
CA HIS A 40 5.76 23.17 17.48
C HIS A 40 5.92 23.62 16.01
N HIS A 41 4.90 23.43 15.16
CA HIS A 41 4.83 23.92 13.78
C HIS A 41 4.07 25.26 13.66
N THR A 42 4.35 26.20 14.57
CA THR A 42 3.63 27.49 14.68
C THR A 42 3.73 28.34 13.41
N GLY A 43 4.88 28.38 12.74
CA GLY A 43 5.06 29.13 11.50
C GLY A 43 4.14 28.66 10.36
N LEU A 44 3.90 27.35 10.26
CA LEU A 44 2.97 26.79 9.28
C LEU A 44 1.53 27.10 9.67
N ALA A 45 1.18 26.97 10.95
CA ALA A 45 -0.13 27.33 11.48
C ALA A 45 -0.49 28.80 11.15
N GLU A 46 0.44 29.73 11.38
CA GLU A 46 0.23 31.13 11.02
C GLU A 46 0.13 31.35 9.51
N THR A 47 0.89 30.61 8.71
CA THR A 47 0.82 30.70 7.24
C THR A 47 -0.55 30.25 6.73
N ILE A 48 -1.10 29.17 7.29
CA ILE A 48 -2.45 28.70 6.97
C ILE A 48 -3.46 29.78 7.33
N VAL A 49 -3.42 30.32 8.55
CA VAL A 49 -4.35 31.37 9.01
C VAL A 49 -4.28 32.63 8.14
N ARG A 50 -3.07 33.04 7.73
CA ARG A 50 -2.88 34.25 6.90
C ARG A 50 -3.21 34.03 5.42
N ASN A 51 -3.21 32.79 4.94
CA ASN A 51 -3.48 32.46 3.54
C ASN A 51 -4.85 31.79 3.39
N LYS A 52 -5.85 32.59 3.03
CA LYS A 52 -7.23 32.12 2.84
C LYS A 52 -7.35 31.00 1.81
N ALA A 53 -6.65 31.09 0.68
CA ALA A 53 -6.71 30.07 -0.36
C ALA A 53 -6.17 28.72 0.14
N LEU A 54 -5.05 28.73 0.88
CA LEU A 54 -4.50 27.53 1.52
C LEU A 54 -5.44 26.97 2.59
N SER A 55 -6.02 27.83 3.42
CA SER A 55 -7.03 27.44 4.41
C SER A 55 -8.24 26.77 3.77
N ASP A 56 -8.78 27.35 2.70
CA ASP A 56 -9.96 26.82 2.02
C ASP A 56 -9.67 25.44 1.38
N GLU A 57 -8.49 25.24 0.78
CA GLU A 57 -8.09 23.93 0.24
C GLU A 57 -7.84 22.87 1.33
N LEU A 58 -7.19 23.24 2.44
CA LEU A 58 -7.00 22.33 3.56
C LEU A 58 -8.32 21.96 4.24
N ALA A 59 -9.26 22.91 4.36
CA ALA A 59 -10.59 22.63 4.88
C ALA A 59 -11.32 21.61 4.01
N LYS A 60 -11.25 21.76 2.67
CA LYS A 60 -11.83 20.77 1.73
C LYS A 60 -11.22 19.40 1.95
N LEU A 61 -9.88 19.30 1.99
CA LEU A 61 -9.19 18.03 2.20
C LEU A 61 -9.56 17.37 3.53
N LEU A 62 -9.61 18.15 4.62
CA LEU A 62 -9.93 17.65 5.96
C LEU A 62 -11.41 17.25 6.12
N SER A 63 -12.31 17.87 5.35
CA SER A 63 -13.76 17.58 5.34
C SER A 63 -14.12 16.25 4.71
N VAL A 64 -13.21 15.65 3.93
CA VAL A 64 -13.40 14.31 3.36
C VAL A 64 -13.41 13.27 4.50
N ASN A 65 -14.19 12.19 4.34
CA ASN A 65 -14.17 11.07 5.28
C ASN A 65 -12.72 10.61 5.55
N HIS A 66 -12.42 10.38 6.83
CA HIS A 66 -11.13 9.92 7.32
C HIS A 66 -10.49 8.80 6.47
N GLN A 67 -11.25 7.75 6.15
CA GLN A 67 -10.73 6.63 5.34
C GLN A 67 -10.32 7.04 3.91
N ASP A 68 -11.06 7.97 3.33
CA ASP A 68 -10.85 8.42 1.95
C ASP A 68 -9.65 9.40 1.90
N LEU A 69 -9.49 10.25 2.92
CA LEU A 69 -8.30 11.11 3.05
C LEU A 69 -7.03 10.27 3.30
N VAL A 70 -7.07 9.29 4.19
CA VAL A 70 -5.94 8.37 4.44
C VAL A 70 -5.58 7.62 3.16
N SER A 71 -6.57 7.17 2.38
CA SER A 71 -6.34 6.49 1.10
C SER A 71 -5.66 7.40 0.07
N ARG A 72 -6.04 8.68 0.00
CA ARG A 72 -5.39 9.68 -0.88
C ARG A 72 -3.95 9.98 -0.45
N LEU A 73 -3.70 10.07 0.86
CA LEU A 73 -2.36 10.28 1.41
C LEU A 73 -1.43 9.09 1.10
N ASN A 74 -1.92 7.86 1.24
CA ASN A 74 -1.16 6.66 0.87
C ASN A 74 -0.86 6.63 -0.64
N ALA A 75 -1.85 6.92 -1.49
CA ALA A 75 -1.63 6.96 -2.94
C ALA A 75 -0.56 8.01 -3.33
N LEU A 76 -0.54 9.17 -2.65
CA LEU A 76 0.49 10.18 -2.87
C LEU A 76 1.88 9.70 -2.41
N GLN A 77 1.95 9.03 -1.25
CA GLN A 77 3.19 8.44 -0.75
C GLN A 77 3.74 7.38 -1.72
N ASP A 78 2.90 6.50 -2.25
CA ASP A 78 3.27 5.48 -3.24
C ASP A 78 3.83 6.11 -4.52
N GLN A 79 3.21 7.19 -4.99
CA GLN A 79 3.69 7.94 -6.16
C GLN A 79 5.05 8.59 -5.91
N ILE A 80 5.24 9.21 -4.75
CA ILE A 80 6.52 9.83 -4.36
C ILE A 80 7.61 8.74 -4.27
N ALA A 81 7.32 7.60 -3.64
CA ALA A 81 8.24 6.47 -3.51
C ALA A 81 8.60 5.88 -4.88
N SER A 82 7.63 5.76 -5.79
CA SER A 82 7.86 5.28 -7.16
C SER A 82 8.75 6.23 -7.95
N ILE A 83 8.49 7.54 -7.89
CA ILE A 83 9.32 8.54 -8.56
C ILE A 83 10.73 8.52 -7.98
N ALA A 84 10.87 8.58 -6.65
CA ALA A 84 12.17 8.54 -5.98
C ALA A 84 12.95 7.25 -6.30
N SER A 85 12.27 6.10 -6.39
CA SER A 85 12.92 4.84 -6.76
C SER A 85 13.50 4.84 -8.17
N SER A 86 12.96 5.66 -9.08
CA SER A 86 13.44 5.78 -10.46
C SER A 86 14.64 6.73 -10.61
N ILE A 87 14.99 7.49 -9.56
CA ILE A 87 16.11 8.42 -9.57
C ILE A 87 17.36 7.71 -9.05
N GLU A 88 18.43 7.72 -9.85
CA GLU A 88 19.72 7.15 -9.47
C GLU A 88 20.19 7.71 -8.12
N GLY A 89 20.61 6.83 -7.22
CA GLY A 89 21.02 7.18 -5.85
C GLY A 89 19.90 7.24 -4.80
N PHE A 90 18.63 7.24 -5.19
CA PHE A 90 17.50 7.29 -4.26
C PHE A 90 16.75 5.97 -4.09
N GLY A 91 16.90 5.01 -5.03
CA GLY A 91 16.27 3.69 -4.96
C GLY A 91 16.52 2.95 -3.65
N GLY A 92 17.78 2.81 -3.24
CA GLY A 92 18.14 2.15 -1.99
C GLY A 92 17.64 2.87 -0.74
N LEU A 93 17.43 4.19 -0.80
CA LEU A 93 16.85 4.94 0.31
C LEU A 93 15.35 4.64 0.45
N VAL A 94 14.63 4.59 -0.67
CA VAL A 94 13.21 4.19 -0.67
C VAL A 94 13.06 2.76 -0.18
N ASP A 95 13.94 1.84 -0.59
CA ASP A 95 13.91 0.43 -0.16
C ASP A 95 14.07 0.27 1.36
N VAL A 96 14.84 1.15 2.01
CA VAL A 96 15.04 1.12 3.48
C VAL A 96 13.88 1.78 4.23
N LEU A 97 13.25 2.81 3.64
CA LEU A 97 12.19 3.59 4.27
C LEU A 97 10.80 2.99 4.07
N ASP A 98 10.57 2.30 2.95
CA ASP A 98 9.32 1.63 2.67
C ASP A 98 9.29 0.27 3.39
N ALA A 99 8.66 0.25 4.57
CA ALA A 99 8.43 -0.99 5.33
C ALA A 99 7.38 -1.91 4.66
N THR A 100 6.84 -1.52 3.51
CA THR A 100 5.94 -2.34 2.70
C THR A 100 6.79 -3.23 1.79
N PRO A 101 6.69 -4.57 1.85
CA PRO A 101 7.43 -5.43 0.93
C PRO A 101 7.10 -5.02 -0.52
N LYS A 102 8.12 -4.59 -1.29
CA LYS A 102 7.96 -4.31 -2.72
C LYS A 102 7.54 -5.58 -3.43
N LEU A 103 6.24 -5.76 -3.63
CA LEU A 103 5.70 -6.90 -4.37
C LEU A 103 6.25 -6.86 -5.80
N SER A 104 6.74 -7.97 -6.31
CA SER A 104 7.15 -8.07 -7.70
C SER A 104 5.92 -7.91 -8.64
N ARG A 105 6.16 -7.73 -9.95
CA ARG A 105 5.05 -7.76 -10.94
C ARG A 105 4.34 -9.11 -10.92
N GLN A 106 5.09 -10.20 -10.78
CA GLN A 106 4.55 -11.55 -10.70
C GLN A 106 3.71 -11.72 -9.42
N ALA A 107 4.20 -11.29 -8.25
CA ALA A 107 3.44 -11.31 -6.99
C ALA A 107 2.10 -10.56 -7.10
N ARG A 108 2.09 -9.37 -7.72
CA ARG A 108 0.83 -8.62 -7.97
C ARG A 108 -0.11 -9.38 -8.91
N SER A 109 0.42 -10.00 -9.96
CA SER A 109 -0.36 -10.83 -10.89
C SER A 109 -0.97 -12.04 -10.17
N ILE A 110 -0.16 -12.76 -9.39
CA ILE A 110 -0.57 -13.91 -8.56
C ILE A 110 -1.71 -13.50 -7.63
N LEU A 111 -1.53 -12.40 -6.88
CA LEU A 111 -2.53 -11.90 -5.94
C LEU A 111 -3.85 -11.57 -6.64
N ARG A 112 -3.78 -10.88 -7.79
CA ARG A 112 -4.94 -10.54 -8.62
C ARG A 112 -5.69 -11.80 -9.06
N GLN A 113 -4.98 -12.79 -9.60
CA GLN A 113 -5.56 -14.05 -10.02
C GLN A 113 -6.28 -14.78 -8.88
N ILE A 114 -5.66 -14.85 -7.69
CA ILE A 114 -6.29 -15.47 -6.51
C ILE A 114 -7.58 -14.73 -6.13
N VAL A 115 -7.55 -13.39 -6.05
CA VAL A 115 -8.74 -12.59 -5.68
C VAL A 115 -9.86 -12.71 -6.73
N GLU A 116 -9.52 -12.59 -8.02
CA GLU A 116 -10.49 -12.63 -9.12
C GLU A 116 -11.09 -14.02 -9.33
N SER A 117 -10.35 -15.09 -9.02
CA SER A 117 -10.86 -16.47 -9.08
C SER A 117 -12.05 -16.69 -8.13
N ARG A 118 -12.17 -15.88 -7.07
CA ARG A 118 -13.11 -16.06 -5.96
C ARG A 118 -13.04 -17.46 -5.34
N ALA A 119 -11.89 -18.12 -5.47
CA ALA A 119 -11.58 -19.37 -4.78
C ALA A 119 -11.49 -19.14 -3.27
N GLN A 120 -11.81 -20.18 -2.49
CA GLN A 120 -11.55 -20.16 -1.05
C GLN A 120 -10.04 -20.12 -0.76
N TYR A 121 -9.25 -20.84 -1.56
CA TYR A 121 -7.80 -20.84 -1.49
C TYR A 121 -7.17 -21.36 -2.79
N ALA A 122 -5.90 -21.02 -3.01
CA ALA A 122 -5.02 -21.69 -3.95
C ALA A 122 -4.24 -22.81 -3.24
N LEU A 123 -4.26 -24.01 -3.79
CA LEU A 123 -3.60 -25.19 -3.22
C LEU A 123 -2.33 -25.54 -3.99
N GLU A 124 -1.22 -25.64 -3.27
CA GLU A 124 0.04 -26.16 -3.83
C GLU A 124 -0.10 -27.66 -4.18
N HIS A 125 0.00 -27.95 -5.47
CA HIS A 125 0.01 -29.28 -6.04
C HIS A 125 1.42 -29.59 -6.55
N LYS A 126 2.12 -30.47 -5.83
CA LYS A 126 3.46 -30.90 -6.20
C LYS A 126 3.37 -31.94 -7.32
N LEU A 127 3.95 -31.61 -8.47
CA LEU A 127 4.10 -32.52 -9.59
C LEU A 127 5.27 -33.50 -9.36
N SER A 128 5.47 -34.40 -10.32
CA SER A 128 6.60 -35.32 -10.39
C SER A 128 7.94 -34.61 -10.15
N THR A 129 8.93 -35.34 -9.61
CA THR A 129 10.24 -34.80 -9.25
C THR A 129 10.87 -33.99 -10.38
N GLY A 130 11.14 -32.70 -10.12
CA GLY A 130 11.83 -31.78 -11.04
C GLY A 130 10.94 -30.78 -11.77
N GLN A 131 9.61 -30.89 -11.67
CA GLN A 131 8.69 -29.89 -12.20
C GLN A 131 8.32 -28.84 -11.15
N PRO A 132 8.12 -27.56 -11.54
CA PRO A 132 7.62 -26.56 -10.62
C PRO A 132 6.21 -26.93 -10.14
N PRO A 133 5.84 -26.58 -8.89
CA PRO A 133 4.52 -26.89 -8.36
C PRO A 133 3.43 -26.08 -9.08
N GLU A 134 2.27 -26.71 -9.30
CA GLU A 134 1.06 -26.02 -9.74
C GLU A 134 0.31 -25.47 -8.52
N PHE A 135 -0.45 -24.39 -8.71
CA PHE A 135 -1.25 -23.80 -7.66
C PHE A 135 -2.70 -23.72 -8.11
N LEU A 136 -3.52 -24.67 -7.66
CA LEU A 136 -4.87 -24.88 -8.14
C LEU A 136 -5.89 -24.06 -7.34
N PHE A 137 -6.84 -23.42 -8.00
CA PHE A 137 -7.94 -22.73 -7.34
C PHE A 137 -8.99 -23.71 -6.81
N ILE A 138 -9.31 -23.63 -5.51
CA ILE A 138 -10.25 -24.54 -4.84
C ILE A 138 -11.39 -23.77 -4.16
N GLY A 139 -12.61 -24.29 -4.27
CA GLY A 139 -13.77 -23.80 -3.50
C GLY A 139 -14.40 -22.52 -4.04
N GLY A 140 -14.19 -22.18 -5.32
CA GLY A 140 -14.76 -21.02 -5.98
C GLY A 140 -15.40 -21.32 -7.33
N PRO A 141 -15.97 -20.31 -8.00
CA PRO A 141 -16.60 -20.44 -9.31
C PRO A 141 -15.59 -20.61 -10.44
N ALA A 142 -14.35 -20.12 -10.28
CA ALA A 142 -13.29 -20.32 -11.25
C ALA A 142 -12.60 -21.67 -11.03
N SER A 143 -12.44 -22.43 -12.11
CA SER A 143 -11.55 -23.59 -12.17
C SER A 143 -10.25 -23.18 -12.86
N GLY A 144 -9.12 -23.72 -12.41
CA GLY A 144 -7.82 -23.51 -13.06
C GLY A 144 -6.70 -23.37 -12.05
N GLU A 145 -5.61 -22.76 -12.51
CA GLU A 145 -4.38 -22.60 -11.75
C GLU A 145 -3.82 -21.18 -11.89
N ILE A 146 -2.94 -20.82 -10.95
CA ILE A 146 -2.17 -19.58 -11.03
C ILE A 146 -1.17 -19.68 -12.19
N ARG A 147 -1.20 -18.70 -13.07
CA ARG A 147 -0.22 -18.53 -14.15
C ARG A 147 0.90 -17.60 -13.71
N TYR A 148 2.14 -18.00 -13.96
CA TYR A 148 3.34 -17.28 -13.58
C TYR A 148 4.47 -17.58 -14.58
N ASP A 149 5.38 -16.63 -14.78
CA ASP A 149 6.41 -16.70 -15.84
C ASP A 149 7.80 -17.02 -15.26
N GLU A 150 8.03 -16.74 -13.97
CA GLU A 150 9.30 -16.88 -13.28
C GLU A 150 9.18 -17.93 -12.15
N PRO A 151 9.23 -19.24 -12.49
CA PRO A 151 9.02 -20.33 -11.53
C PRO A 151 10.00 -20.32 -10.35
N GLN A 152 11.22 -19.84 -10.57
CA GLN A 152 12.26 -19.76 -9.54
C GLN A 152 11.92 -18.77 -8.41
N PHE A 153 11.10 -17.75 -8.68
CA PHE A 153 10.72 -16.72 -7.71
C PHE A 153 9.34 -16.95 -7.10
N MET A 154 8.64 -18.02 -7.50
CA MET A 154 7.26 -18.28 -7.06
C MET A 154 7.11 -18.37 -5.54
N ASN A 155 8.05 -19.03 -4.86
CA ASN A 155 8.02 -19.12 -3.40
C ASN A 155 8.28 -17.76 -2.72
N GLU A 156 9.24 -17.00 -3.24
CA GLU A 156 9.56 -15.65 -2.74
C GLU A 156 8.40 -14.69 -2.91
N ASP A 157 7.70 -14.76 -4.05
CA ASP A 157 6.50 -13.96 -4.32
C ASP A 157 5.37 -14.29 -3.35
N LEU A 158 5.10 -15.58 -3.12
CA LEU A 158 4.07 -16.03 -2.19
C LEU A 158 4.41 -15.65 -0.75
N ASP A 159 5.67 -15.82 -0.35
CA ASP A 159 6.14 -15.45 0.99
C ASP A 159 6.05 -13.93 1.19
N SER A 160 6.39 -13.13 0.18
CA SER A 160 6.25 -11.66 0.22
C SER A 160 4.79 -11.24 0.41
N LEU A 161 3.85 -11.91 -0.27
CA LEU A 161 2.41 -11.67 -0.11
C LEU A 161 1.89 -12.09 1.26
N VAL A 162 2.43 -13.15 1.84
CA VAL A 162 2.10 -13.59 3.20
C VAL A 162 2.64 -12.61 4.24
N VAL A 163 3.91 -12.19 4.12
CA VAL A 163 4.53 -11.18 5.00
C VAL A 163 3.78 -9.85 4.94
N ALA A 164 3.31 -9.45 3.76
CA ALA A 164 2.49 -8.26 3.57
C ALA A 164 1.05 -8.38 4.14
N GLY A 165 0.67 -9.55 4.67
CA GLY A 165 -0.69 -9.79 5.19
C GLY A 165 -1.78 -9.86 4.12
N LEU A 166 -1.38 -10.00 2.85
CA LEU A 166 -2.29 -10.09 1.71
C LEU A 166 -2.72 -11.55 1.47
N LEU A 167 -1.86 -12.51 1.79
CA LEU A 167 -2.19 -13.92 1.83
C LEU A 167 -2.08 -14.49 3.24
N ARG A 168 -2.93 -15.46 3.55
CA ARG A 168 -2.76 -16.37 4.68
C ARG A 168 -2.30 -17.71 4.16
N VAL A 169 -1.28 -18.28 4.80
CA VAL A 169 -0.80 -19.63 4.51
C VAL A 169 -1.28 -20.62 5.58
N GLU A 170 -1.78 -21.78 5.14
CA GLU A 170 -2.14 -22.91 6.00
C GLU A 170 -1.56 -24.20 5.43
N LEU A 171 -1.22 -25.16 6.30
CA LEU A 171 -0.74 -26.48 5.88
C LEU A 171 -1.90 -27.45 5.69
N ALA A 172 -1.91 -28.14 4.56
CA ALA A 172 -2.82 -29.24 4.27
C ALA A 172 -2.31 -30.58 4.86
N SER A 173 -3.17 -31.60 4.84
CA SER A 173 -2.95 -32.94 5.42
C SER A 173 -1.75 -33.72 4.86
N LYS A 174 -1.07 -33.23 3.82
CA LYS A 174 0.15 -33.84 3.23
C LYS A 174 1.34 -32.88 3.17
N GLY A 175 1.30 -31.76 3.90
CA GLY A 175 2.36 -30.74 3.90
C GLY A 175 2.35 -29.80 2.69
N SER A 176 1.34 -29.89 1.80
CA SER A 176 1.07 -28.86 0.80
C SER A 176 0.60 -27.57 1.46
N ARG A 177 1.01 -26.41 0.93
CA ARG A 177 0.52 -25.12 1.39
C ARG A 177 -0.80 -24.75 0.72
N LYS A 178 -1.67 -24.08 1.47
CA LYS A 178 -2.89 -23.42 1.01
C LYS A 178 -2.71 -21.93 1.20
N PHE A 179 -3.04 -21.15 0.18
CA PHE A 179 -2.96 -19.69 0.21
C PHE A 179 -4.34 -19.09 0.03
N SER A 180 -4.82 -18.38 1.04
CA SER A 180 -6.13 -17.72 1.03
C SER A 180 -5.94 -16.21 0.99
N ALA A 181 -6.66 -15.52 0.11
CA ALA A 181 -6.65 -14.06 0.08
C ALA A 181 -7.32 -13.49 1.34
N THR A 182 -6.69 -12.47 1.94
CA THR A 182 -7.28 -11.71 3.04
C THR A 182 -8.27 -10.66 2.51
N ARG A 183 -8.98 -9.98 3.42
CA ARG A 183 -9.85 -8.87 3.01
C ARG A 183 -9.02 -7.70 2.48
N GLU A 184 -7.85 -7.50 3.07
CA GLU A 184 -6.85 -6.52 2.69
C GLU A 184 -6.34 -6.78 1.28
N ALA A 185 -6.15 -8.04 0.87
CA ALA A 185 -5.84 -8.38 -0.51
C ALA A 185 -6.92 -7.99 -1.51
N ALA A 186 -8.20 -8.24 -1.18
CA ALA A 186 -9.30 -7.84 -2.04
C ALA A 186 -9.36 -6.31 -2.22
N GLU A 187 -9.14 -5.55 -1.15
CA GLU A 187 -9.04 -4.08 -1.24
C GLU A 187 -7.80 -3.61 -2.00
N PHE A 188 -6.65 -4.28 -1.79
CA PHE A 188 -5.42 -3.97 -2.51
C PHE A 188 -5.61 -4.12 -4.02
N VAL A 189 -6.13 -5.27 -4.48
CA VAL A 189 -6.38 -5.52 -5.90
C VAL A 189 -7.35 -4.51 -6.50
N ARG A 190 -8.38 -4.06 -5.75
CA ARG A 190 -9.29 -2.98 -6.20
C ARG A 190 -8.58 -1.65 -6.44
N ARG A 191 -7.56 -1.32 -5.65
CA ARG A 191 -6.82 -0.05 -5.75
C ARG A 191 -5.80 -0.04 -6.89
N ILE A 192 -5.19 -1.19 -7.20
CA ILE A 192 -4.08 -1.31 -8.15
C ILE A 192 -4.51 -1.79 -9.55
N GLY A 193 -5.76 -1.53 -9.93
CA GLY A 193 -6.39 -2.00 -11.18
C GLY A 193 -5.45 -2.09 -12.38
#